data_AF-A0A0G1B285-F1
#
_entry.id   AF-A0A0G1B285-F1
#
_cell.length_a   1.000
_cell.length_b   1.000
_cell.length_c   1.000
_cell.angle_alpha   90.00
_cell.angle_beta   90.00
_cell.angle_gamma   90.00
#
_symmetry.space_group_name_H-M   'P 1'
#
loop_
_entity.id
_entity.type
_entity.pdbx_description
1 polymer ?
#
loop_
_entity_poly.entity_id
_entity_poly.type
_entity_poly.pdbx_seq_one_letter_code
_entity_poly.pdbx_strand_id
1 'polypeptide(L)' 'MLYIYIIAILFGVFMFIYGGYDDSPGAQGLGFLLVIGSIVGIIKSKKQKKTSG' A
#
# COMPACT_ATOMS: atom_id res chain seq x y z
N MET A 1 -5.96 11.70 5.52
CA MET A 1 -5.14 10.48 5.76
C MET A 1 -5.61 9.27 4.96
N LEU A 2 -6.89 8.85 5.05
CA LEU A 2 -7.37 7.65 4.34
C LEU A 2 -7.17 7.71 2.81
N TYR A 3 -7.43 8.86 2.19
CA TYR A 3 -7.28 9.06 0.74
C TYR A 3 -5.86 8.79 0.22
N ILE A 4 -4.82 9.16 0.97
CA ILE A 4 -3.42 8.91 0.59
C ILE A 4 -3.13 7.41 0.54
N TYR A 5 -3.68 6.64 1.48
CA TYR A 5 -3.51 5.19 1.48
C TYR A 5 -4.27 4.52 0.36
N ILE A 6 -5.45 5.03 -0.02
CA ILE A 6 -6.21 4.51 -1.18
C ILE A 6 -5.39 4.70 -2.46
N ILE A 7 -4.82 5.89 -2.66
CA ILE A 7 -3.95 6.18 -3.82
C ILE A 7 -2.70 5.29 -3.80
N ALA A 8 -2.09 5.10 -2.63
CA ALA A 8 -0.93 4.21 -2.49
C ALA A 8 -1.26 2.75 -2.77
N ILE A 9 -2.44 2.26 -2.37
CA ILE A 9 -2.89 0.90 -2.71
C ILE A 9 -3.08 0.76 -4.23
N LEU A 10 -3.75 1.72 -4.88
CA LEU A 10 -3.94 1.71 -6.33
C LEU A 10 -2.59 1.72 -7.08
N PHE A 11 -1.65 2.56 -6.63
CA PHE A 11 -0.31 2.64 -7.22
C PHE A 11 0.52 1.38 -6.97
N GLY A 12 0.42 0.77 -5.79
CA GLY A 12 1.10 -0.47 -5.45
C GLY A 12 0.57 -1.66 -6.28
N VAL A 13 -0.74 -1.76 -6.46
CA VAL A 13 -1.36 -2.76 -7.34
C VAL A 13 -0.94 -2.53 -8.80
N PHE A 14 -0.91 -1.29 -9.27
CA PHE A 14 -0.42 -0.95 -10.60
C PHE A 14 1.04 -1.42 -10.80
N MET A 15 1.94 -1.08 -9.88
CA MET A 15 3.34 -1.54 -9.92
C MET A 15 3.47 -3.06 -9.85
N PHE A 16 2.60 -3.74 -9.10
CA PHE A 16 2.60 -5.19 -9.03
C PHE A 16 2.21 -5.84 -10.36
N ILE A 17 1.17 -5.31 -11.03
CA ILE A 17 0.69 -5.83 -12.32
C ILE A 17 1.69 -5.51 -13.45
N TYR A 18 2.10 -4.25 -13.58
CA TYR A 18 3.04 -3.84 -14.63
C TYR A 18 4.46 -4.36 -14.39
N GLY A 19 4.87 -4.47 -13.13
CA GLY A 19 6.13 -5.13 -12.78
C GLY A 19 6.14 -6.62 -13.10
N GLY A 20 4.98 -7.28 -12.99
CA GLY A 20 4.81 -8.65 -13.47
C GLY A 20 4.79 -8.76 -15.01
N TYR A 21 4.25 -7.76 -15.71
CA TYR A 21 4.28 -7.71 -17.18
C TYR A 21 5.70 -7.51 -17.74
N ASP A 22 6.51 -6.72 -17.04
CA ASP A 22 7.92 -6.45 -17.38
C ASP A 22 8.89 -7.54 -16.88
N ASP A 23 8.39 -8.68 -16.37
CA ASP A 23 9.19 -9.74 -15.71
C ASP A 23 10.20 -9.19 -14.68
N SER A 24 9.86 -8.06 -14.06
CA SER A 24 10.71 -7.28 -13.16
C SER A 24 10.35 -7.62 -11.70
N PRO A 25 11.03 -8.59 -11.06
CA PRO A 25 10.69 -9.02 -9.70
C PRO A 25 10.80 -7.89 -8.67
N GLY A 26 11.66 -6.90 -8.93
CA GLY A 26 11.81 -5.71 -8.09
C GLY A 26 10.57 -4.80 -8.10
N ALA A 27 10.00 -4.52 -9.27
CA ALA A 27 8.79 -3.71 -9.39
C ALA A 27 7.58 -4.41 -8.75
N GLN A 28 7.48 -5.73 -8.95
CA GLN A 28 6.47 -6.55 -8.30
C GLN A 28 6.63 -6.56 -6.77
N GLY A 29 7.85 -6.75 -6.27
CA GLY A 29 8.15 -6.72 -4.84
C GLY A 29 7.89 -5.36 -4.19
N LEU A 30 8.27 -4.26 -4.85
CA LEU A 30 7.98 -2.90 -4.40
C LEU A 30 6.48 -2.61 -4.38
N GLY A 31 5.75 -3.01 -5.43
CA GLY A 31 4.30 -2.89 -5.47
C GLY A 31 3.62 -3.61 -4.30
N PHE A 32 4.06 -4.84 -4.00
CA PHE A 32 3.55 -5.62 -2.88
C PHE A 32 3.83 -4.96 -1.52
N LEU A 33 5.07 -4.53 -1.27
CA LEU A 33 5.46 -3.86 -0.03
C LEU A 33 4.68 -2.56 0.18
N LEU A 34 4.43 -1.81 -0.90
CA LEU A 34 3.67 -0.57 -0.84
C LEU A 34 2.19 -0.82 -0.45
N VAL A 35 1.57 -1.87 -0.99
CA VAL A 35 0.20 -2.27 -0.63
C VAL A 35 0.13 -2.68 0.83
N ILE A 36 1.01 -3.57 1.30
CA ILE A 36 1.03 -4.02 2.70
C ILE A 36 1.31 -2.86 3.65
N GLY A 37 2.30 -2.02 3.35
CA GLY A 37 2.65 -0.85 4.16
C GLY A 37 1.46 0.12 4.30
N SER A 38 0.71 0.32 3.21
CA SER A 38 -0.50 1.15 3.20
C SER A 38 -1.61 0.58 4.10
N ILE A 39 -1.85 -0.74 4.04
CA ILE A 39 -2.83 -1.42 4.89
C ILE A 39 -2.45 -1.31 6.37
N VAL A 40 -1.18 -1.60 6.70
CA VAL A 40 -0.67 -1.48 8.08
C VAL A 40 -0.77 -0.04 8.59
N GLY A 41 -0.47 0.94 7.74
CA GLY A 41 -0.63 2.36 8.04
C GLY A 41 -2.07 2.74 8.38
N ILE A 42 -3.05 2.26 7.60
CA ILE A 42 -4.48 2.46 7.88
C ILE A 42 -4.85 1.85 9.24
N ILE A 43 -4.44 0.61 9.52
CA ILE A 43 -4.76 -0.08 10.78
C ILE A 43 -4.19 0.68 11.99
N LYS A 44 -2.91 1.09 11.93
CA LYS A 44 -2.27 1.87 13.00
C LYS A 44 -2.94 3.22 13.19
N SER A 45 -3.27 3.91 12.10
CA SER A 45 -3.96 5.21 12.15
C SER A 45 -5.35 5.10 12.79
N LYS A 46 -6.11 4.04 12.46
CA LYS A 46 -7.41 3.77 13.09
C LYS A 46 -7.29 3.41 14.57
N LYS A 47 -6.26 2.63 14.95
CA LYS A 47 -6.02 2.26 16.36
C LYS A 47 -5.71 3.48 17.22
N GLN A 48 -4.86 4.40 16.75
CA GLN A 48 -4.53 5.61 17.51
C GLN A 48 -5.73 6.55 17.68
N LYS A 49 -6.58 6.68 16.65
CA LYS A 49 -7.82 7.47 16.77
C LYS A 49 -8.79 6.94 17.83
N LYS A 50 -8.75 5.63 18.14
CA LYS A 50 -9.62 4.97 19.12
C LYS A 50 -9.13 5.11 20.56
N THR A 51 -7.86 5.44 20.79
CA THR A 51 -7.27 5.58 22.14
C THR A 51 -7.29 7.02 22.65
N SER A 52 -7.58 8.00 21.78
CA SER A 52 -7.60 9.42 22.12
C SER A 52 -9.00 10.04 22.17
N GLY A 53 -10.07 9.23 22.20
CA GLY A 53 -11.45 9.66 22.37
C GLY A 53 -12.18 8.70 23.30
#